data_AF-A0AAD5E1Z6-F1
#
_entry.id   AF-A0AAD5E1Z6-F1
#
_cell.length_a   1.000
_cell.length_b   1.000
_cell.length_c   1.000
_cell.angle_alpha   90.00
_cell.angle_beta   90.00
_cell.angle_gamma   90.00
#
_symmetry.space_group_name_H-M   'P 1'
#
loop_
_entity.id
_entity.type
_entity.pdbx_description
1 polymer ?
#
loop_
_entity_poly.entity_id
_entity_poly.type
_entity_poly.pdbx_seq_one_letter_code
_entity_poly.pdbx_strand_id
1 'polypeptide(L)'
;MTVATEKEQLLILLKSFSNSQSTRVALYKEFDDAFTDYKAKRLPIDQYQSICGIVTDGFQEVSQQIQTIERQLRDTYSREDLAQLIRRVQEGEREKLKLTVNIQIWEIESEAGDKDFTEAIAEARPKLAGILESINDVLEEVREATSELSYD
;
A
#
# COMPACT_ATOMS: atom_id res chain seq x y z
N MET A 1 17.01 31.07 -10.59
CA MET A 1 16.48 29.77 -10.13
C MET A 1 17.18 29.46 -8.82
N THR A 2 16.49 29.64 -7.70
CA THR A 2 16.98 29.23 -6.38
C THR A 2 17.00 27.70 -6.36
N VAL A 3 18.20 27.12 -6.23
CA VAL A 3 18.35 25.69 -5.91
C VAL A 3 17.72 25.52 -4.54
N ALA A 4 16.65 24.73 -4.43
CA ALA A 4 16.07 24.44 -3.13
C ALA A 4 17.14 23.77 -2.26
N THR A 5 17.18 24.14 -1.00
CA THR A 5 18.08 23.52 -0.02
C THR A 5 17.82 22.01 0.04
N GLU A 6 18.84 21.23 0.40
CA GLU A 6 18.72 19.78 0.54
C GLU A 6 17.51 19.37 1.39
N LYS A 7 17.30 20.08 2.50
CA LYS A 7 16.16 19.93 3.40
C LYS A 7 14.81 20.14 2.69
N GLU A 8 14.67 21.18 1.87
CA GLU A 8 13.45 21.41 1.09
C GLU A 8 13.19 20.25 0.12
N GLN A 9 14.24 19.68 -0.48
CA GLN A 9 14.09 18.50 -1.35
C GLN A 9 13.66 17.27 -0.57
N LEU A 10 14.25 17.02 0.61
CA LEU A 10 13.82 15.91 1.48
C LEU A 10 12.35 16.04 1.88
N LEU A 11 11.90 17.24 2.25
CA LEU A 11 10.49 17.49 2.55
C LEU A 11 9.57 17.24 1.36
N ILE A 12 9.99 17.63 0.14
CA ILE A 12 9.24 17.36 -1.08
C ILE A 12 9.11 15.85 -1.32
N LEU A 13 10.18 15.09 -1.12
CA LEU A 13 10.17 13.64 -1.28
C LEU A 13 9.24 12.95 -0.26
N LEU A 14 9.33 13.32 1.02
CA LEU A 14 8.48 12.73 2.06
C LEU A 14 7.00 13.08 1.87
N LYS A 15 6.68 14.32 1.48
CA LYS A 15 5.30 14.71 1.13
C LYS A 15 4.79 13.95 -0.09
N SER A 16 5.64 13.75 -1.09
CA SER A 16 5.29 12.96 -2.29
C SER A 16 5.04 11.49 -1.93
N PHE A 17 5.81 10.94 -1.00
CA PHE A 17 5.56 9.61 -0.43
C PHE A 17 4.20 9.56 0.29
N SER A 18 3.89 10.53 1.16
CA SER A 18 2.59 10.59 1.84
C SER A 18 1.41 10.66 0.86
N ASN A 19 1.52 11.47 -0.20
CA ASN A 19 0.49 11.54 -1.25
C ASN A 19 0.33 10.20 -2.00
N SER A 20 1.45 9.53 -2.27
CA SER A 20 1.45 8.19 -2.88
C SER A 20 0.76 7.17 -1.96
N GLN A 21 0.95 7.26 -0.65
CA GLN A 21 0.25 6.42 0.34
C GLN A 21 -1.25 6.72 0.40
N SER A 22 -1.66 8.00 0.35
CA SER A 22 -3.08 8.35 0.27
C SER A 22 -3.75 7.77 -0.97
N THR A 23 -3.05 7.81 -2.11
CA THR A 23 -3.50 7.18 -3.37
C THR A 23 -3.64 5.68 -3.20
N ARG A 24 -2.66 5.02 -2.57
CA ARG A 24 -2.72 3.58 -2.28
C ARG A 24 -3.92 3.21 -1.42
N VAL A 25 -4.22 3.98 -0.38
CA VAL A 25 -5.39 3.75 0.48
C VAL A 25 -6.69 3.85 -0.32
N ALA A 26 -6.81 4.82 -1.23
CA ALA A 26 -7.96 4.93 -2.11
C ALA A 26 -8.11 3.72 -3.04
N LEU A 27 -7.01 3.20 -3.60
CA LEU A 27 -7.00 2.00 -4.44
C LEU A 27 -7.43 0.75 -3.67
N TYR A 28 -6.96 0.55 -2.43
CA TYR A 28 -7.44 -0.55 -1.59
C TYR A 28 -8.93 -0.44 -1.29
N LYS A 29 -9.42 0.79 -1.05
CA LYS A 29 -10.84 1.02 -0.82
C LYS A 29 -11.67 0.63 -2.06
N GLU A 30 -11.25 1.09 -3.24
CA GLU A 30 -11.93 0.75 -4.49
C GLU A 30 -11.91 -0.77 -4.75
N PHE A 31 -10.79 -1.43 -4.46
CA PHE A 31 -10.65 -2.86 -4.59
C PHE A 31 -11.58 -3.64 -3.64
N ASP A 32 -11.68 -3.22 -2.38
CA ASP A 32 -12.54 -3.84 -1.37
C ASP A 32 -14.04 -3.59 -1.62
N ASP A 33 -14.39 -2.35 -2.02
CA ASP A 33 -15.76 -1.99 -2.39
C ASP A 33 -16.23 -2.83 -3.60
N ALA A 34 -15.39 -2.96 -4.64
CA ALA A 34 -15.70 -3.77 -5.82
C ALA A 34 -15.88 -5.25 -5.48
N PHE A 35 -15.04 -5.81 -4.60
CA PHE A 35 -15.18 -7.18 -4.14
C PHE A 35 -16.48 -7.38 -3.35
N THR A 36 -16.81 -6.44 -2.45
CA THR A 36 -18.05 -6.46 -1.67
C THR A 36 -19.29 -6.43 -2.56
N ASP A 37 -19.31 -5.56 -3.57
CA ASP A 37 -20.44 -5.48 -4.51
C ASP A 37 -20.54 -6.70 -5.42
N TYR A 38 -19.40 -7.29 -5.83
CA TYR A 38 -19.37 -8.56 -6.55
C TYR A 38 -19.99 -9.69 -5.72
N LYS A 39 -19.57 -9.85 -4.46
CA LYS A 39 -20.15 -10.85 -3.54
C LYS A 39 -21.63 -10.63 -3.28
N ALA A 40 -22.07 -9.37 -3.18
CA ALA A 40 -23.47 -9.01 -3.03
C ALA A 40 -24.30 -9.21 -4.31
N LYS A 41 -23.71 -9.70 -5.41
CA LYS A 41 -24.32 -9.86 -6.75
C LYS A 41 -24.86 -8.54 -7.32
N ARG A 42 -24.27 -7.42 -6.89
CA ARG A 42 -24.56 -6.06 -7.38
C ARG A 42 -23.63 -5.65 -8.52
N LEU A 43 -22.47 -6.29 -8.60
CA LEU A 43 -21.46 -6.08 -9.63
C LEU A 43 -21.26 -7.37 -10.44
N PRO A 44 -21.41 -7.33 -11.78
CA PRO A 44 -21.07 -8.44 -12.65
C PRO A 44 -19.57 -8.81 -12.61
N ILE A 45 -19.24 -10.08 -12.87
CA ILE A 45 -17.85 -10.58 -12.80
C ILE A 45 -16.90 -9.85 -13.77
N ASP A 46 -17.36 -9.51 -14.97
CA ASP A 46 -16.60 -8.79 -15.99
C ASP A 46 -16.25 -7.37 -15.53
N GLN A 47 -17.17 -6.70 -14.84
CA GLN A 47 -16.92 -5.38 -14.26
C GLN A 47 -15.95 -5.47 -13.06
N TYR A 48 -16.12 -6.47 -12.18
CA TYR A 48 -15.18 -6.72 -11.09
C TYR A 48 -13.76 -6.98 -11.61
N GLN A 49 -13.60 -7.81 -12.63
CA GLN A 49 -12.30 -8.08 -13.27
C GLN A 49 -11.71 -6.82 -13.90
N SER A 50 -12.52 -5.98 -14.54
CA SER A 50 -12.06 -4.70 -15.09
C SER A 50 -11.54 -3.77 -13.98
N ILE A 51 -12.24 -3.67 -12.85
CA ILE A 51 -11.79 -2.86 -11.71
C ILE A 51 -10.50 -3.44 -11.14
N CYS A 52 -10.40 -4.78 -10.98
CA CYS A 52 -9.16 -5.44 -10.55
C CYS A 52 -7.95 -5.07 -11.42
N GLY A 53 -8.14 -4.99 -12.74
CA GLY A 53 -7.10 -4.53 -13.67
C GLY A 53 -6.69 -3.09 -13.40
N ILE A 54 -7.66 -2.17 -13.30
CA ILE A 54 -7.42 -0.74 -13.04
C ILE A 54 -6.68 -0.53 -11.71
N VAL A 55 -7.14 -1.16 -10.62
CA VAL A 55 -6.49 -1.00 -9.32
C VAL A 55 -5.10 -1.63 -9.30
N THR A 56 -4.88 -2.72 -10.03
CA THR A 56 -3.55 -3.35 -10.17
C THR A 56 -2.56 -2.41 -10.83
N ASP A 57 -2.96 -1.77 -11.94
CA ASP A 57 -2.14 -0.75 -12.62
C ASP A 57 -1.86 0.43 -11.68
N GLY A 58 -2.86 0.89 -10.93
CA GLY A 58 -2.70 1.93 -9.93
C GLY A 58 -1.71 1.55 -8.81
N PHE A 59 -1.80 0.33 -8.28
CA PHE A 59 -0.84 -0.16 -7.27
C PHE A 59 0.58 -0.23 -7.83
N GLN A 60 0.73 -0.65 -9.09
CA GLN A 60 2.02 -0.69 -9.76
C GLN A 60 2.61 0.71 -9.91
N GLU A 61 1.83 1.68 -10.40
CA GLU A 61 2.27 3.07 -10.57
C GLU A 61 2.74 3.67 -9.23
N VAL A 62 1.92 3.56 -8.19
CA VAL A 62 2.25 4.06 -6.84
C VAL A 62 3.53 3.40 -6.31
N SER A 63 3.70 2.09 -6.54
CA SER A 63 4.90 1.37 -6.09
C SER A 63 6.15 1.85 -6.82
N GLN A 64 6.08 2.13 -8.12
CA GLN A 64 7.19 2.69 -8.89
C GLN A 64 7.56 4.11 -8.47
N GLN A 65 6.57 4.96 -8.19
CA GLN A 65 6.79 6.30 -7.66
C GLN A 65 7.54 6.25 -6.33
N ILE A 66 7.08 5.40 -5.40
CA ILE A 66 7.73 5.26 -4.09
C ILE A 66 9.13 4.65 -4.19
N GLN A 67 9.36 3.67 -5.06
CA GLN A 67 10.71 3.13 -5.30
C GLN A 67 11.67 4.20 -5.84
N THR A 68 11.15 5.15 -6.63
CA THR A 68 11.95 6.29 -7.10
C THR A 68 12.31 7.21 -5.95
N ILE A 69 11.37 7.50 -5.06
CA ILE A 69 11.61 8.29 -3.83
C ILE A 69 12.65 7.58 -2.93
N GLU A 70 12.48 6.28 -2.68
CA GLU A 70 13.42 5.46 -1.89
C GLU A 70 14.84 5.56 -2.45
N ARG A 71 15.01 5.37 -3.77
CA ARG A 71 16.31 5.50 -4.43
C ARG A 71 16.89 6.91 -4.31
N GLN A 72 16.08 7.95 -4.46
CA GLN A 72 16.57 9.33 -4.34
C GLN A 72 17.05 9.63 -2.92
N LEU A 73 16.32 9.21 -1.89
CA LEU A 73 16.72 9.38 -0.50
C LEU A 73 18.08 8.72 -0.24
N ARG A 74 18.26 7.48 -0.68
CA ARG A 74 19.52 6.74 -0.50
C ARG A 74 20.65 7.27 -1.37
N ASP A 75 20.46 7.30 -2.68
CA ASP A 75 21.54 7.44 -3.65
C ASP A 75 21.92 8.92 -3.89
N THR A 76 20.96 9.84 -3.78
CA THR A 76 21.19 11.29 -4.00
C THR A 76 21.45 12.04 -2.70
N TYR A 77 20.66 11.75 -1.65
CA TYR A 77 20.70 12.51 -0.39
C TYR A 77 21.38 11.77 0.76
N SER A 78 21.85 10.53 0.54
CA SER A 78 22.52 9.72 1.57
C SER A 78 21.69 9.55 2.86
N ARG A 79 20.36 9.64 2.76
CA ARG A 79 19.39 9.42 3.85
C ARG A 79 18.93 7.97 3.85
N GLU A 80 19.87 7.09 4.18
CA GLU A 80 19.61 5.64 4.30
C GLU A 80 18.54 5.36 5.37
N ASP A 81 18.53 6.13 6.45
CA ASP A 81 17.53 6.07 7.51
C ASP A 81 16.10 6.23 6.96
N LEU A 82 15.84 7.27 6.16
CA LEU A 82 14.53 7.51 5.56
C LEU A 82 14.20 6.49 4.47
N ALA A 83 15.20 6.10 3.67
CA ALA A 83 15.02 5.07 2.64
C ALA A 83 14.59 3.73 3.25
N GLN A 84 15.16 3.34 4.39
CA GLN A 84 14.79 2.11 5.10
C GLN A 84 13.37 2.16 5.67
N LEU A 85 12.91 3.30 6.17
CA LEU A 85 11.51 3.46 6.58
C LEU A 85 10.55 3.25 5.40
N ILE A 86 10.82 3.91 4.28
CA ILE A 86 10.00 3.75 3.06
C ILE A 86 10.01 2.30 2.58
N ARG A 87 11.17 1.65 2.64
CA ARG A 87 11.34 0.24 2.25
C ARG A 87 10.49 -0.69 3.10
N ARG A 88 10.51 -0.53 4.43
CA ARG A 88 9.67 -1.29 5.37
C ARG A 88 8.18 -1.15 5.03
N VAL A 89 7.73 0.06 4.69
CA VAL A 89 6.34 0.28 4.25
C VAL A 89 6.04 -0.45 2.93
N GLN A 90 6.94 -0.40 1.93
CA GLN A 90 6.74 -1.12 0.66
C GLN A 90 6.64 -2.63 0.86
N GLU A 91 7.44 -3.20 1.75
CA GLU A 91 7.42 -4.62 2.04
C GLU A 91 6.13 -5.04 2.74
N GLY A 92 5.70 -4.28 3.76
CA GLY A 92 4.41 -4.48 4.40
C GLY A 92 3.24 -4.37 3.41
N GLU A 93 3.24 -3.35 2.54
CA GLU A 93 2.20 -3.17 1.53
C GLU A 93 2.16 -4.32 0.51
N ARG A 94 3.31 -4.87 0.13
CA ARG A 94 3.37 -6.06 -0.74
C ARG A 94 2.74 -7.28 -0.06
N GLU A 95 3.05 -7.50 1.22
CA GLU A 95 2.53 -8.64 1.98
C GLU A 95 1.02 -8.50 2.24
N LYS A 96 0.58 -7.28 2.58
CA LYS A 96 -0.84 -6.91 2.70
C LYS A 96 -1.60 -7.24 1.42
N LEU A 97 -1.16 -6.72 0.27
CA LEU A 97 -1.85 -6.96 -1.01
C LEU A 97 -1.94 -8.45 -1.32
N LYS A 98 -0.84 -9.19 -1.15
CA LYS A 98 -0.82 -10.64 -1.38
C LYS A 98 -1.84 -11.36 -0.51
N LEU A 99 -1.91 -11.02 0.77
CA LEU A 99 -2.81 -11.67 1.72
C LEU A 99 -4.28 -11.28 1.46
N THR A 100 -4.55 -10.01 1.15
CA THR A 100 -5.89 -9.54 0.74
C THR A 100 -6.38 -10.31 -0.48
N VAL A 101 -5.57 -10.42 -1.53
CA VAL A 101 -5.96 -11.16 -2.76
C VAL A 101 -6.23 -12.64 -2.45
N ASN A 102 -5.37 -13.28 -1.65
CA ASN A 102 -5.58 -14.68 -1.27
C ASN A 102 -6.89 -14.86 -0.51
N ILE A 103 -7.20 -13.98 0.45
CA ILE A 103 -8.47 -14.03 1.20
C ILE A 103 -9.65 -13.90 0.25
N GLN A 104 -9.63 -12.95 -0.70
CA GLN A 104 -10.71 -12.77 -1.66
C GLN A 104 -10.91 -14.01 -2.55
N ILE A 105 -9.82 -14.61 -3.06
CA ILE A 105 -9.87 -15.84 -3.86
C ILE A 105 -10.47 -16.99 -3.04
N TRP A 106 -10.00 -17.19 -1.81
CA TRP A 106 -10.50 -18.24 -0.92
C TRP A 106 -11.99 -18.08 -0.57
N GLU A 107 -12.45 -16.85 -0.38
CA GLU A 107 -13.86 -16.57 -0.16
C GLU A 107 -14.70 -16.92 -1.39
N ILE A 108 -14.23 -16.61 -2.60
CA ILE A 108 -14.90 -16.97 -3.86
C ILE A 108 -14.94 -18.51 -4.04
N GLU A 109 -13.81 -19.19 -3.87
CA GLU A 109 -13.74 -20.66 -4.02
C GLU A 109 -14.60 -21.40 -2.98
N SER A 110 -14.70 -20.86 -1.75
CA SER A 110 -15.55 -21.43 -0.69
C SER A 110 -17.04 -21.27 -1.01
N GLU A 111 -17.44 -20.14 -1.59
CA GLU A 111 -18.83 -19.90 -1.99
C GLU A 111 -19.24 -20.70 -3.23
N ALA A 112 -18.30 -20.97 -4.14
CA ALA A 112 -18.53 -21.85 -5.29
C ALA A 112 -18.72 -23.32 -4.88
N GLY A 113 -18.30 -23.70 -3.67
CA GLY A 113 -18.38 -25.07 -3.15
C GLY A 113 -17.25 -25.98 -3.62
N ASP A 114 -16.19 -25.41 -4.22
CA ASP A 114 -15.08 -26.18 -4.77
C ASP A 114 -14.12 -26.68 -3.68
N LYS A 115 -13.89 -25.88 -2.63
CA LYS A 115 -13.00 -26.18 -1.49
C LYS A 115 -13.41 -25.36 -0.26
N ASP A 116 -13.25 -25.91 0.94
CA ASP A 116 -13.45 -25.17 2.20
C ASP A 116 -12.13 -24.49 2.64
N PHE A 117 -12.09 -23.17 2.57
CA PHE A 117 -10.95 -22.37 3.03
C PHE A 117 -11.20 -21.62 4.34
N THR A 118 -12.23 -21.99 5.09
CA THR A 118 -12.63 -21.28 6.32
C THR A 118 -11.48 -21.12 7.30
N GLU A 119 -10.70 -22.18 7.54
CA GLU A 119 -9.53 -22.16 8.43
C GLU A 119 -8.41 -21.26 7.90
N ALA A 120 -8.08 -21.36 6.60
CA ALA A 120 -7.06 -20.53 5.96
C ALA A 120 -7.41 -19.03 6.03
N ILE A 121 -8.68 -18.68 5.82
CA ILE A 121 -9.19 -17.31 5.96
C ILE A 121 -9.08 -16.86 7.43
N ALA A 122 -9.48 -17.71 8.39
CA ALA A 122 -9.42 -17.40 9.81
C ALA A 122 -7.97 -17.16 10.28
N GLU A 123 -6.98 -17.89 9.76
CA GLU A 123 -5.57 -17.66 10.05
C GLU A 123 -4.97 -16.44 9.36
N ALA A 124 -5.45 -16.11 8.16
CA ALA A 124 -4.92 -14.99 7.37
C ALA A 124 -5.35 -13.64 7.93
N ARG A 125 -6.57 -13.51 8.45
CA ARG A 125 -7.09 -12.25 9.03
C ARG A 125 -6.21 -11.66 10.14
N PRO A 126 -5.78 -12.41 11.19
CA PRO A 126 -4.91 -11.85 12.21
C PRO A 126 -3.51 -11.50 11.67
N LYS A 127 -2.98 -12.27 10.70
CA LYS A 127 -1.72 -11.93 10.03
C LYS A 127 -1.84 -10.60 9.27
N LEU A 128 -2.96 -10.39 8.58
CA LEU A 128 -3.25 -9.13 7.89
C LEU A 128 -3.34 -7.96 8.87
N ALA A 129 -4.00 -8.15 10.02
CA ALA A 129 -4.08 -7.13 11.07
C ALA A 129 -2.70 -6.73 11.60
N GLY A 130 -1.81 -7.69 11.88
CA GLY A 130 -0.45 -7.40 12.32
C GLY A 130 0.40 -6.69 11.27
N ILE A 131 0.22 -7.01 9.98
CA ILE A 131 0.87 -6.27 8.88
C ILE A 131 0.38 -4.81 8.83
N LEU A 132 -0.92 -4.59 8.98
CA LEU A 132 -1.50 -3.24 9.01
C LEU A 132 -0.98 -2.41 10.17
N GLU A 133 -0.90 -3.00 11.36
CA GLU A 133 -0.31 -2.35 12.54
C GLU A 133 1.15 -1.97 12.27
N SER A 134 1.96 -2.91 11.78
CA SER A 134 3.36 -2.67 11.43
C SER A 134 3.53 -1.56 10.38
N ILE A 135 2.66 -1.51 9.36
CA ILE A 135 2.69 -0.44 8.36
C ILE A 135 2.38 0.91 9.01
N ASN A 136 1.35 0.98 9.87
CA ASN A 136 0.94 2.22 10.51
C ASN A 136 2.03 2.76 11.45
N ASP A 137 2.70 1.90 12.20
CA ASP A 137 3.82 2.29 13.06
C ASP A 137 4.94 2.95 12.25
N VAL A 138 5.33 2.34 11.12
CA VAL A 138 6.38 2.91 10.26
C VAL A 138 5.92 4.21 9.58
N LEU A 139 4.63 4.31 9.22
CA LEU A 139 4.08 5.55 8.67
C LEU A 139 4.10 6.70 9.70
N GLU A 140 3.94 6.39 10.99
CA GLU A 140 4.12 7.37 12.05
C GLU A 140 5.58 7.79 12.18
N GLU A 141 6.53 6.84 12.16
CA GLU A 141 7.98 7.15 12.14
C GLU A 141 8.33 8.11 10.97
N VAL A 142 7.78 7.89 9.77
CA VAL A 142 7.97 8.78 8.62
C VAL A 142 7.35 10.16 8.86
N ARG A 143 6.18 10.24 9.51
CA ARG A 143 5.51 11.50 9.82
C ARG A 143 6.29 12.32 10.85
N GLU A 144 6.83 11.67 11.87
CA GLU A 144 7.71 12.28 12.86
C GLU A 144 8.95 12.87 12.18
N ALA A 145 9.65 12.08 11.36
CA ALA A 145 10.82 12.55 10.60
C ALA A 145 10.49 13.72 9.65
N THR A 146 9.31 13.71 9.04
CA THR A 146 8.83 14.82 8.19
C THR A 146 8.58 16.09 9.01
N SER A 147 8.08 15.93 10.23
CA SER A 147 7.79 17.05 11.15
C SER A 147 9.08 17.67 11.67
N GLU A 148 10.05 16.86 12.10
CA GLU A 148 11.38 17.33 12.52
C GLU A 148 12.06 18.16 11.41
N LEU A 149 12.08 17.62 10.19
CA LEU A 149 12.59 18.34 9.02
C LEU A 149 11.81 19.62 8.69
N SER A 150 10.60 19.82 9.20
CA SER A 150 9.82 21.04 8.96
C SER A 150 10.08 22.14 9.99
N TYR A 151 10.57 21.80 11.19
CA TYR A 151 10.77 22.73 12.30
C TYR A 151 12.23 23.10 12.59
N ASP A 152 13.19 22.32 12.10
CA ASP A 152 14.61 22.72 12.04
C ASP A 152 14.84 23.86 11.04
#